data_AF-A0A523Y6P1-F1
#
_entry.id   AF-A0A523Y6P1-F1
#
_cell.length_a   1.000
_cell.length_b   1.000
_cell.length_c   1.000
_cell.angle_alpha   90.00
_cell.angle_beta   90.00
_cell.angle_gamma   90.00
#
_symmetry.space_group_name_H-M   'P 1'
#
loop_
_entity.id
_entity.type
_entity.pdbx_description
1 polymer ?
#
loop_
_entity_poly.entity_id
_entity_poly.type
_entity_poly.pdbx_seq_one_letter_code
_entity_poly.pdbx_strand_id
1 'polypeptide(L)'
;MQKLIPYLAILIVIVYAVYNAKFRKPRKVDTHTSTQYEEHIKTHKTTHYEDELSHINTPEYTKQYIIKVINHGSNILDFKGGEMEGGFAAHDDAEKIACYVLELSGKKCATPYPENAAMFYTSICGGCHGNDGKGLGGTYPDLTKAKMLGIEQRETFLKSMSMHK
;
A
#
# COMPACT_ATOMS: atom_id res chain seq x y z
N MET A 1 -4.35 -59.82 -6.24
CA MET A 1 -4.47 -58.60 -7.08
C MET A 1 -4.23 -57.29 -6.31
N GLN A 2 -4.35 -57.24 -4.97
CA GLN A 2 -4.23 -56.00 -4.17
C GLN A 2 -2.80 -55.44 -3.98
N LYS A 3 -1.75 -56.26 -4.16
CA LYS A 3 -0.34 -55.84 -3.99
C LYS A 3 0.33 -55.28 -5.25
N LEU A 4 -0.28 -55.41 -6.44
CA LEU A 4 0.28 -54.94 -7.72
C LEU A 4 -0.08 -53.47 -8.03
N ILE A 5 -1.21 -53.01 -7.52
CA ILE A 5 -1.71 -51.63 -7.66
C ILE A 5 -0.72 -50.57 -7.12
N PRO A 6 -0.11 -50.73 -5.92
CA PRO A 6 0.83 -49.72 -5.42
C PRO A 6 2.12 -49.63 -6.25
N TYR A 7 2.65 -50.76 -6.74
CA TYR A 7 3.86 -50.74 -7.57
C TYR A 7 3.60 -50.10 -8.94
N LEU A 8 2.43 -50.31 -9.53
CA LEU A 8 2.03 -49.65 -10.78
C LEU A 8 1.89 -48.14 -10.61
N ALA A 9 1.30 -47.68 -9.50
CA ALA A 9 1.20 -46.25 -9.18
C ALA A 9 2.59 -45.62 -8.98
N ILE A 10 3.50 -46.30 -8.27
CA ILE A 10 4.89 -45.85 -8.09
C ILE A 10 5.60 -45.75 -9.44
N LEU A 11 5.44 -46.74 -10.32
CA LEU A 11 6.07 -46.76 -11.64
C LEU A 11 5.54 -45.62 -12.53
N ILE A 12 4.23 -45.35 -12.49
CA ILE A 12 3.62 -44.21 -13.19
C ILE A 12 4.19 -42.88 -12.68
N VAL A 13 4.33 -42.70 -11.36
CA VAL A 13 4.92 -41.46 -10.78
C VAL A 13 6.37 -41.29 -11.21
N ILE A 14 7.17 -42.37 -11.21
CA ILE A 14 8.57 -42.33 -11.64
C ILE A 14 8.65 -41.99 -13.13
N VAL A 15 7.85 -42.64 -13.98
CA VAL A 15 7.81 -42.35 -15.42
C VAL A 15 7.37 -40.92 -15.67
N TYR A 16 6.36 -40.43 -14.95
CA TYR A 16 5.89 -39.05 -15.05
C TYR A 16 6.94 -38.03 -14.60
N ALA A 17 7.68 -38.33 -13.52
CA ALA A 17 8.77 -37.49 -13.05
C ALA A 17 9.94 -37.45 -14.05
N VAL A 18 10.34 -38.60 -14.61
CA VAL A 18 11.39 -38.68 -15.65
C VAL A 18 10.94 -37.96 -16.93
N TYR A 19 9.67 -38.11 -17.32
CA TYR A 19 9.10 -37.40 -18.46
C TYR A 19 9.13 -35.89 -18.25
N ASN A 20 8.67 -35.41 -17.09
CA ASN A 20 8.73 -33.98 -16.76
C ASN A 20 10.17 -33.47 -16.71
N ALA A 21 11.11 -34.21 -16.14
CA ALA A 21 12.51 -33.80 -16.05
C ALA A 21 13.19 -33.70 -17.44
N LYS A 22 12.87 -34.60 -18.38
CA LYS A 22 13.49 -34.62 -19.71
C LYS A 22 12.79 -33.76 -20.74
N PHE A 23 11.46 -33.69 -20.71
CA PHE A 23 10.67 -33.15 -21.82
C PHE A 23 9.90 -31.88 -21.48
N ARG A 24 9.67 -31.59 -20.19
CA ARG A 24 9.01 -30.35 -19.79
C ARG A 24 10.06 -29.24 -19.72
N LYS A 25 10.18 -28.47 -20.79
CA LYS A 25 11.01 -27.25 -20.79
C LYS A 25 10.46 -26.32 -19.69
N PRO A 26 11.24 -25.94 -18.67
CA PRO A 26 10.79 -24.94 -17.71
C PRO A 26 10.45 -23.68 -18.50
N ARG A 27 9.27 -23.09 -18.23
CA ARG A 27 8.91 -21.79 -18.79
C ARG A 27 10.00 -20.82 -18.35
N LYS A 28 10.85 -20.38 -19.28
CA LYS A 28 11.81 -19.31 -19.01
C LYS A 28 10.98 -18.09 -18.64
N VAL A 29 11.07 -17.68 -17.38
CA VAL A 29 10.55 -16.38 -16.95
C VAL A 29 11.41 -15.36 -17.68
N ASP A 30 10.78 -14.50 -18.46
CA ASP A 30 11.50 -13.44 -19.15
C ASP A 30 12.03 -12.48 -18.09
N THR A 31 13.34 -12.50 -17.87
CA THR A 31 14.04 -11.63 -16.93
C THR A 31 14.46 -10.32 -17.57
N HIS A 32 14.01 -10.01 -18.80
CA HIS A 32 14.24 -8.70 -19.38
C HIS A 32 13.51 -7.63 -18.55
N THR A 33 14.26 -6.99 -17.67
CA THR A 33 13.90 -5.70 -17.12
C THR A 33 13.72 -4.72 -18.27
N SER A 34 12.64 -3.95 -18.22
CA SER A 34 12.38 -2.88 -19.19
C SER A 34 13.61 -1.98 -19.28
N THR A 35 14.06 -1.66 -20.49
CA THR A 35 15.17 -0.74 -20.72
C THR A 35 14.97 0.60 -20.00
N GLN A 36 13.71 1.04 -19.87
CA GLN A 36 13.34 2.25 -19.13
C GLN A 36 13.58 2.11 -17.61
N TYR A 37 13.41 0.92 -17.05
CA TYR A 37 13.67 0.66 -15.63
C TYR A 37 15.17 0.69 -15.33
N GLU A 38 15.97 0.09 -16.20
CA GLU A 38 17.44 0.12 -16.10
C GLU A 38 18.00 1.54 -16.25
N GLU A 39 17.45 2.34 -17.16
CA GLU A 39 17.81 3.75 -17.30
C GLU A 39 17.39 4.57 -16.08
N HIS A 40 16.17 4.36 -15.56
CA HIS A 40 15.68 5.01 -14.35
C HIS A 40 16.59 4.72 -13.14
N ILE A 41 16.98 3.47 -12.91
CA ILE A 41 17.87 3.10 -11.78
C ILE A 41 19.20 3.87 -11.84
N LYS A 42 19.77 4.04 -13.04
CA LYS A 42 21.03 4.79 -13.21
C LYS A 42 20.92 6.27 -12.82
N THR A 43 19.72 6.83 -12.74
CA THR A 43 19.50 8.22 -12.32
C THR A 43 19.49 8.41 -10.80
N HIS A 44 19.31 7.34 -10.02
CA HIS A 44 19.22 7.41 -8.56
C HIS A 44 20.58 7.25 -7.89
N LYS A 45 20.87 8.09 -6.89
CA LYS A 45 22.07 7.98 -6.04
C LYS A 45 21.85 7.10 -4.81
N THR A 46 20.59 6.86 -4.46
CA THR A 46 20.15 6.12 -3.27
C THR A 46 19.13 5.06 -3.68
N THR A 47 18.90 4.06 -2.82
CA THR A 47 17.81 3.11 -3.06
C THR A 47 16.45 3.81 -2.96
N HIS A 48 15.41 3.25 -3.59
CA HIS A 48 14.04 3.77 -3.44
C HIS A 48 13.56 3.80 -1.98
N TYR A 49 14.07 2.89 -1.13
CA TYR A 49 13.74 2.87 0.29
C TYR A 49 14.37 4.04 1.05
N GLU A 50 15.65 4.31 0.81
CA GLU A 50 16.37 5.44 1.43
C GLU A 50 15.81 6.78 0.95
N ASP A 51 15.48 6.89 -0.34
CA ASP A 51 14.84 8.09 -0.90
C ASP A 51 13.50 8.34 -0.20
N GLU A 52 12.59 7.36 -0.20
CA GLU A 52 11.28 7.50 0.44
C GLU A 52 11.37 7.83 1.95
N LEU A 53 12.29 7.17 2.65
CA LEU A 53 12.50 7.41 4.07
C LEU A 53 12.99 8.84 4.36
N SER A 54 13.69 9.49 3.42
CA SER A 54 14.20 10.85 3.59
C SER A 54 13.09 11.91 3.65
N HIS A 55 11.93 11.64 3.03
CA HIS A 55 10.82 12.59 2.93
C HIS A 55 9.51 12.10 3.57
N ILE A 56 9.47 10.89 4.14
CA ILE A 56 8.29 10.30 4.79
C ILE A 56 7.63 11.17 5.88
N ASN A 57 8.41 12.04 6.54
CA ASN A 57 7.94 12.90 7.63
C ASN A 57 7.42 14.27 7.14
N THR A 58 7.49 14.54 5.84
CA THR A 58 7.09 15.84 5.28
C THR A 58 5.56 15.98 5.20
N PRO A 59 5.03 17.22 5.28
CA PRO A 59 3.62 17.48 5.02
C PRO A 59 3.19 17.03 3.63
N GLU A 60 4.05 17.20 2.62
CA GLU A 60 3.75 16.79 1.24
C GLU A 60 3.60 15.27 1.13
N TYR A 61 4.53 14.49 1.72
CA TYR A 61 4.38 13.02 1.76
C TYR A 61 3.08 12.61 2.45
N THR A 62 2.74 13.26 3.58
CA THR A 62 1.50 12.98 4.31
C THR A 62 0.27 13.29 3.44
N LYS A 63 0.26 14.43 2.72
CA LYS A 63 -0.81 14.80 1.78
C LYS A 63 -0.97 13.74 0.69
N GLN A 64 0.12 13.34 0.04
CA GLN A 64 0.12 12.32 -1.02
C GLN A 64 -0.33 10.95 -0.51
N TYR A 65 0.06 10.59 0.71
CA TYR A 65 -0.42 9.39 1.38
C TYR A 65 -1.94 9.41 1.55
N ILE A 66 -2.51 10.52 2.04
CA ILE A 66 -3.96 10.67 2.21
C ILE A 66 -4.69 10.57 0.86
N ILE A 67 -4.21 11.28 -0.17
CA ILE A 67 -4.77 11.22 -1.54
C ILE A 67 -4.77 9.78 -2.05
N LYS A 68 -3.65 9.07 -1.89
CA LYS A 68 -3.52 7.68 -2.32
C LYS A 68 -4.56 6.78 -1.66
N VAL A 69 -4.76 6.93 -0.35
CA VAL A 69 -5.73 6.15 0.43
C VAL A 69 -7.17 6.51 0.06
N ILE A 70 -7.50 7.79 -0.17
CA ILE A 70 -8.83 8.19 -0.64
C ILE A 70 -9.17 7.53 -2.00
N ASN A 71 -8.20 7.53 -2.92
CA ASN A 71 -8.42 7.05 -4.27
C ASN A 71 -8.39 5.51 -4.39
N HIS A 72 -7.54 4.83 -3.62
CA HIS A 72 -7.28 3.40 -3.80
C HIS A 72 -7.61 2.54 -2.58
N GLY A 73 -7.98 3.15 -1.46
CA GLY A 73 -8.23 2.46 -0.20
C GLY A 73 -6.96 2.02 0.53
N SER A 74 -7.16 1.27 1.62
CA SER A 74 -6.13 0.68 2.46
C SER A 74 -6.67 -0.51 3.26
N ASN A 75 -5.93 -1.61 3.25
CA ASN A 75 -6.27 -2.85 3.96
C ASN A 75 -5.19 -3.33 4.94
N ILE A 76 -4.20 -2.50 5.27
CA ILE A 76 -3.03 -2.89 6.07
C ILE A 76 -3.19 -2.67 7.58
N LEU A 77 -4.28 -2.03 8.02
CA LEU A 77 -4.42 -1.55 9.40
C LEU A 77 -5.33 -2.40 10.30
N ASP A 78 -6.05 -3.38 9.74
CA ASP A 78 -6.87 -4.36 10.47
C ASP A 78 -7.81 -3.75 11.53
N PHE A 79 -8.46 -2.64 11.20
CA PHE A 79 -9.44 -1.99 12.08
C PHE A 79 -10.75 -2.77 12.11
N LYS A 80 -11.47 -2.74 13.25
CA LYS A 80 -12.78 -3.41 13.41
C LYS A 80 -13.83 -2.93 12.42
N GLY A 81 -13.72 -1.68 11.96
CA GLY A 81 -14.58 -1.09 10.94
C GLY A 81 -14.36 -1.66 9.54
N GLY A 82 -13.38 -2.54 9.36
CA GLY A 82 -13.03 -3.14 8.08
C GLY A 82 -11.95 -2.38 7.32
N GLU A 83 -11.77 -2.77 6.07
CA GLU A 83 -10.86 -2.10 5.14
C GLU A 83 -11.41 -0.73 4.74
N MET A 84 -10.51 0.22 4.46
CA MET A 84 -10.90 1.49 3.87
C MET A 84 -10.99 1.30 2.36
N GLU A 85 -12.19 1.28 1.80
CA GLU A 85 -12.38 1.23 0.35
C GLU A 85 -11.99 2.58 -0.29
N GLY A 86 -11.51 2.54 -1.54
CA GLY A 86 -11.23 3.73 -2.33
C GLY A 86 -12.48 4.23 -3.06
N GLY A 87 -12.48 5.49 -3.47
CA GLY A 87 -13.50 6.04 -4.37
C GLY A 87 -14.74 6.63 -3.69
N PHE A 88 -14.72 6.83 -2.37
CA PHE A 88 -15.78 7.57 -1.65
C PHE A 88 -15.87 9.04 -2.04
N ALA A 89 -14.77 9.62 -2.55
CA ALA A 89 -14.72 10.97 -3.09
C ALA A 89 -14.31 10.93 -4.56
N ALA A 90 -14.72 11.95 -5.32
CA ALA A 90 -14.22 12.14 -6.67
C ALA A 90 -12.69 12.34 -6.65
N HIS A 91 -12.00 11.79 -7.65
CA HIS A 91 -10.54 11.87 -7.73
C HIS A 91 -10.02 13.32 -7.66
N ASP A 92 -10.73 14.25 -8.30
CA ASP A 92 -10.38 15.69 -8.34
C ASP A 92 -10.64 16.41 -7.00
N ASP A 93 -11.40 15.80 -6.09
CA ASP A 93 -11.64 16.33 -4.74
C ASP A 93 -10.70 15.73 -3.69
N ALA A 94 -9.96 14.66 -4.03
CA ALA A 94 -9.06 13.99 -3.11
C ALA A 94 -7.98 14.93 -2.55
N GLU A 95 -7.41 15.82 -3.37
CA GLU A 95 -6.40 16.79 -2.90
C GLU A 95 -7.00 17.81 -1.91
N LYS A 96 -8.22 18.29 -2.16
CA LYS A 96 -8.90 19.26 -1.29
C LYS A 96 -9.21 18.65 0.08
N ILE A 97 -9.74 17.41 0.07
CA ILE A 97 -10.01 16.65 1.30
C ILE A 97 -8.70 16.33 2.02
N ALA A 98 -7.66 15.94 1.29
CA ALA A 98 -6.36 15.64 1.87
C ALA A 98 -5.74 16.85 2.59
N CYS A 99 -5.85 18.06 2.03
CA CYS A 99 -5.42 19.26 2.74
C CYS A 99 -6.18 19.47 4.05
N TYR A 100 -7.51 19.33 4.07
CA TYR A 100 -8.28 19.47 5.30
C TYR A 100 -7.90 18.41 6.35
N VAL A 101 -7.78 17.15 5.94
CA VAL A 101 -7.36 16.05 6.82
C VAL A 101 -5.93 16.25 7.34
N LEU A 102 -5.04 16.80 6.52
CA LEU A 102 -3.68 17.16 6.93
C LEU A 102 -3.72 18.19 8.07
N GLU A 103 -4.62 19.16 8.04
CA GLU A 103 -4.79 20.15 9.12
C GLU A 103 -5.33 19.55 10.41
N LEU A 104 -6.16 18.50 10.34
CA LEU A 104 -6.58 17.74 11.53
C LEU A 104 -5.38 17.14 12.29
N SER A 105 -4.29 16.82 11.57
CA SER A 105 -3.03 16.33 12.16
C SER A 105 -2.10 17.43 12.68
N GLY A 106 -2.52 18.70 12.64
CA GLY A 106 -1.73 19.87 13.03
C GLY A 106 -0.68 20.30 12.01
N LYS A 107 -0.68 19.72 10.80
CA LYS A 107 0.21 20.09 9.69
C LYS A 107 -0.51 21.10 8.78
N LYS A 108 0.23 22.05 8.21
CA LYS A 108 -0.33 23.02 7.25
C LYS A 108 -0.33 22.46 5.84
N CYS A 109 -1.42 22.66 5.09
CA CYS A 109 -1.38 22.44 3.65
C CYS A 109 -0.72 23.63 2.95
N ALA A 110 0.19 23.37 2.02
CA ALA A 110 0.79 24.41 1.19
C ALA A 110 -0.16 24.86 0.07
N THR A 111 -1.00 23.95 -0.42
CA THR A 111 -1.98 24.23 -1.47
C THR A 111 -3.23 24.87 -0.85
N PRO A 112 -3.71 26.01 -1.35
CA PRO A 112 -5.02 26.53 -0.98
C PRO A 112 -6.12 25.51 -1.31
N TYR A 113 -7.07 25.34 -0.41
CA TYR A 113 -8.23 24.47 -0.60
C TYR A 113 -9.49 25.22 -0.15
N PRO A 114 -10.68 24.84 -0.65
CA PRO A 114 -11.88 25.63 -0.42
C PRO A 114 -12.31 25.57 1.05
N GLU A 115 -12.88 26.67 1.56
CA GLU A 115 -13.35 26.77 2.95
C GLU A 115 -14.39 25.69 3.31
N ASN A 116 -15.12 25.19 2.31
CA ASN A 116 -16.10 24.12 2.49
C ASN A 116 -15.50 22.69 2.53
N ALA A 117 -14.17 22.52 2.50
CA ALA A 117 -13.56 21.20 2.63
C ALA A 117 -13.93 20.49 3.94
N ALA A 118 -14.19 21.25 5.00
CA ALA A 118 -14.76 20.71 6.24
C ALA A 118 -16.11 20.03 6.01
N MET A 119 -17.00 20.66 5.21
CA MET A 119 -18.30 20.06 4.88
C MET A 119 -18.11 18.76 4.07
N PHE A 120 -17.28 18.78 3.04
CA PHE A 120 -16.97 17.57 2.25
C PHE A 120 -16.46 16.43 3.13
N TYR A 121 -15.52 16.73 4.03
CA TYR A 121 -15.03 15.75 5.00
C TYR A 121 -16.14 15.21 5.88
N THR A 122 -16.96 16.07 6.50
CA THR A 122 -18.03 15.59 7.39
C THR A 122 -19.08 14.76 6.66
N SER A 123 -19.41 15.08 5.41
CA SER A 123 -20.42 14.37 4.63
C SER A 123 -19.95 13.02 4.09
N ILE A 124 -18.66 12.87 3.79
CA ILE A 124 -18.12 11.67 3.12
C ILE A 124 -17.31 10.80 4.10
N CYS A 125 -16.47 11.44 4.92
CA CYS A 125 -15.47 10.78 5.76
C CYS A 125 -15.89 10.69 7.24
N GLY A 126 -16.65 11.69 7.72
CA GLY A 126 -17.01 11.86 9.12
C GLY A 126 -17.83 10.71 9.71
N GLY A 127 -18.58 9.98 8.88
CA GLY A 127 -19.35 8.81 9.32
C GLY A 127 -18.49 7.68 9.89
N CYS A 128 -17.26 7.51 9.40
CA CYS A 128 -16.33 6.48 9.88
C CYS A 128 -15.19 7.10 10.71
N HIS A 129 -14.65 8.24 10.29
CA HIS A 129 -13.52 8.88 10.96
C HIS A 129 -13.92 9.87 12.07
N GLY A 130 -15.21 10.10 12.28
CA GLY A 130 -15.71 11.14 13.18
C GLY A 130 -15.56 12.54 12.58
N ASN A 131 -16.46 13.46 12.94
CA ASN A 131 -16.39 14.84 12.42
C ASN A 131 -15.13 15.59 12.89
N ASP A 132 -14.51 15.16 13.99
CA ASP A 132 -13.25 15.69 14.51
C ASP A 132 -12.02 14.86 14.08
N GLY A 133 -12.21 13.84 13.24
CA GLY A 133 -11.14 12.99 12.72
C GLY A 133 -10.50 12.02 13.70
N LYS A 134 -11.00 11.88 14.94
CA LYS A 134 -10.39 11.00 15.94
C LYS A 134 -10.75 9.52 15.80
N GLY A 135 -11.59 9.19 14.83
CA GLY A 135 -12.18 7.87 14.68
C GLY A 135 -13.27 7.58 15.72
N LEU A 136 -13.89 6.39 15.60
CA LEU A 136 -14.98 5.97 16.49
C LEU A 136 -14.47 4.96 17.54
N GLY A 137 -13.74 5.47 18.54
CA GLY A 137 -13.32 4.67 19.70
C GLY A 137 -12.41 3.48 19.35
N GLY A 138 -11.55 3.62 18.34
CA GLY A 138 -10.68 2.54 17.84
C GLY A 138 -11.33 1.60 16.82
N THR A 139 -12.57 1.87 16.40
CA THR A 139 -13.21 1.15 15.29
C THR A 139 -12.61 1.57 13.94
N TYR A 140 -12.18 2.83 13.83
CA TYR A 140 -11.56 3.45 12.66
C TYR A 140 -10.34 4.27 13.12
N PRO A 141 -9.34 4.53 12.25
CA PRO A 141 -8.13 5.23 12.63
C PRO A 141 -8.36 6.70 13.04
N ASP A 142 -7.54 7.16 13.99
CA ASP A 142 -7.40 8.55 14.38
C ASP A 142 -6.51 9.30 13.38
N LEU A 143 -7.13 10.22 12.62
CA LEU A 143 -6.48 11.04 11.60
C LEU A 143 -5.80 12.29 12.19
N THR A 144 -6.02 12.58 13.48
CA THR A 144 -5.45 13.76 14.16
C THR A 144 -4.02 13.54 14.64
N LYS A 145 -3.50 12.32 14.50
CA LYS A 145 -2.12 12.00 14.87
C LYS A 145 -1.12 12.76 14.00
N ALA A 146 -0.13 13.38 14.63
CA ALA A 146 0.97 14.07 13.95
C ALA A 146 1.73 13.19 12.94
N LYS A 147 1.71 11.87 13.16
CA LYS A 147 2.10 10.85 12.18
C LYS A 147 0.98 9.80 12.14
N MET A 148 0.43 9.57 10.95
CA MET A 148 -0.66 8.62 10.77
C MET A 148 -0.16 7.18 10.89
N LEU A 149 -0.97 6.29 11.45
CA LEU A 149 -0.58 4.90 11.70
C LEU A 149 -0.07 4.17 10.46
N GLY A 150 -0.68 4.38 9.28
CA GLY A 150 -0.19 3.76 8.06
C GLY A 150 1.15 4.31 7.56
N ILE A 151 1.47 5.58 7.87
CA ILE A 151 2.80 6.14 7.63
C ILE A 151 3.81 5.53 8.61
N GLU A 152 3.44 5.29 9.88
CA GLU A 152 4.30 4.60 10.85
C GLU A 152 4.67 3.18 10.42
N GLN A 153 3.67 2.42 9.93
CA GLN A 153 3.91 1.08 9.38
C GLN A 153 4.80 1.14 8.13
N ARG A 154 4.56 2.10 7.23
CA ARG A 154 5.40 2.29 6.04
C ARG A 154 6.83 2.63 6.42
N GLU A 155 7.04 3.55 7.35
CA GLU A 155 8.36 3.92 7.84
C GLU A 155 9.10 2.73 8.45
N THR A 156 8.41 1.90 9.24
CA THR A 156 8.98 0.68 9.83
C THR A 156 9.43 -0.30 8.74
N PHE A 157 8.62 -0.50 7.71
CA PHE A 157 8.97 -1.32 6.54
C PHE A 157 10.18 -0.74 5.78
N LEU A 158 10.21 0.57 5.51
CA LEU A 158 11.34 1.19 4.81
C LEU A 158 12.65 1.04 5.59
N LYS A 159 12.59 1.19 6.92
CA LYS A 159 13.75 0.98 7.80
C LYS A 159 14.24 -0.46 7.77
N SER A 160 13.35 -1.45 7.84
CA SER A 160 13.77 -2.86 7.77
C SER A 160 14.43 -3.19 6.43
N MET A 161 13.89 -2.69 5.31
CA MET A 161 14.48 -2.89 3.99
C MET A 161 15.84 -2.19 3.83
N SER A 162 16.03 -1.03 4.46
CA SER A 162 17.30 -0.29 4.42
C SER A 162 18.41 -0.94 5.26
N MET A 163 18.06 -1.80 6.23
CA MET A 163 19.01 -2.54 7.07
C MET A 163 19.56 -3.81 6.42
N HIS A 164 18.95 -4.30 5.34
CA HIS A 164 19.36 -5.51 4.62
C HIS A 164 20.37 -5.24 3.48
N LYS A 165 21.13 -4.15 3.58
CA LYS A 165 22.14 -3.75 2.60
C LYS A 165 23.48 -4.45 2.83
#